data_AF-A0A7C3N1D2-F1
#
_entry.id   AF-A0A7C3N1D2-F1
#
_cell.length_a   1.000
_cell.length_b   1.000
_cell.length_c   1.000
_cell.angle_alpha   90.00
_cell.angle_beta   90.00
_cell.angle_gamma   90.00
#
_symmetry.space_group_name_H-M   'P 1'
#
loop_
_entity.id
_entity.type
_entity.pdbx_description
1 polymer ?
#
loop_
_entity_poly.entity_id
_entity_poly.type
_entity_poly.pdbx_seq_one_letter_code
_entity_poly.pdbx_strand_id
1 'polypeptide(L)'
;MPGRPPRTMKILEVQSRKRELRQGWPGRIFYPDGVTRRIISHRRRSAMKRTTEKEKILLEAERRAYRYEQEYRDCAQCTLLTIQELLGLESEEALKAATGFAGGIGRSSSVCGAFTGGVMALGLKYGRDLPTMKHPDAEKRLALFREIEERLDRLIRRLSDKFVETYGSTICKDIETKLFGRSFDKWNPEERKEKDRLGGHDDKCPSVVGNGTRWVAELILEEEEKEEKERNGLGHGAETGWLEE
;
A
#
# COMPACT_ATOMS: atom_id res chain seq x y z
N MET A 1 -55.78 25.05 5.60
CA MET A 1 -55.46 26.09 6.60
C MET A 1 -55.58 25.43 7.96
N PRO A 2 -54.59 25.46 8.88
CA PRO A 2 -53.41 26.33 9.02
C PRO A 2 -52.12 25.58 8.62
N GLY A 3 -50.92 26.14 8.45
CA GLY A 3 -50.32 27.41 8.83
C GLY A 3 -48.84 27.09 9.10
N ARG A 4 -48.00 27.19 8.07
CA ARG A 4 -46.55 26.89 8.14
C ARG A 4 -45.87 28.01 8.92
N PRO A 5 -45.02 27.74 9.94
CA PRO A 5 -44.27 28.81 10.57
C PRO A 5 -43.10 29.25 9.68
N PRO A 6 -42.70 30.53 9.74
CA PRO A 6 -41.76 31.13 8.80
C PRO A 6 -40.30 30.79 9.13
N ARG A 7 -39.49 30.66 8.08
CA ARG A 7 -38.03 30.83 8.16
C ARG A 7 -37.74 32.31 8.32
N THR A 8 -36.96 32.71 9.32
CA THR A 8 -35.87 33.70 9.23
C THR A 8 -35.21 33.93 10.60
N MET A 9 -33.96 34.40 10.56
CA MET A 9 -33.10 34.88 11.66
C MET A 9 -32.49 33.79 12.57
N LYS A 10 -31.17 33.68 12.78
CA LYS A 10 -30.04 34.59 12.58
C LYS A 10 -28.81 33.82 12.08
N ILE A 11 -28.19 34.36 11.05
CA ILE A 11 -26.77 34.23 10.76
C ILE A 11 -26.04 35.08 11.81
N LEU A 12 -24.85 34.63 12.21
CA LEU A 12 -23.91 35.18 13.18
C LEU A 12 -23.99 34.54 14.58
N GLU A 13 -22.80 34.13 15.03
CA GLU A 13 -22.45 33.76 16.41
C GLU A 13 -22.48 32.27 16.79
N VAL A 14 -21.74 31.43 16.05
CA VAL A 14 -21.01 30.29 16.63
C VAL A 14 -19.60 30.23 16.02
N GLN A 15 -18.84 31.31 16.20
CA GLN A 15 -17.38 31.33 16.09
C GLN A 15 -16.77 31.65 17.46
N SER A 16 -16.97 30.75 18.42
CA SER A 16 -16.04 30.57 19.53
C SER A 16 -16.35 29.22 20.18
N ARG A 17 -15.32 28.52 20.69
CA ARG A 17 -15.35 27.17 21.30
C ARG A 17 -15.12 25.96 20.39
N LYS A 18 -14.00 25.99 19.65
CA LYS A 18 -13.17 24.78 19.43
C LYS A 18 -11.69 25.13 19.59
N ARG A 19 -11.32 25.54 20.81
CA ARG A 19 -9.98 25.32 21.36
C ARG A 19 -10.17 24.40 22.55
N GLU A 20 -9.20 23.52 22.75
CA GLU A 20 -9.11 22.48 23.80
C GLU A 20 -9.74 21.15 23.42
N LEU A 21 -8.93 20.34 22.72
CA LEU A 21 -8.46 19.00 23.15
C LEU A 21 -7.81 18.35 21.92
N ARG A 22 -6.58 18.78 21.60
CA ARG A 22 -5.66 18.02 20.75
C ARG A 22 -4.68 17.32 21.69
N GLN A 23 -4.97 16.08 22.06
CA GLN A 23 -3.91 15.20 22.53
C GLN A 23 -3.13 14.74 21.29
N GLY A 24 -1.85 15.09 21.25
CA GLY A 24 -0.99 14.92 20.10
C GLY A 24 -0.64 13.45 19.85
N TRP A 25 -0.70 13.05 18.58
CA TRP A 25 0.06 11.92 18.04
C TRP A 25 1.41 12.45 17.50
N PRO A 26 2.54 11.78 17.75
CA PRO A 26 3.83 12.23 17.26
C PRO A 26 3.93 11.92 15.75
N GLY A 27 4.09 12.95 14.92
CA GLY A 27 4.51 12.73 13.52
C GLY A 27 3.95 13.63 12.42
N ARG A 28 3.26 14.75 12.69
CA ARG A 28 2.90 15.69 11.60
C ARG A 28 3.40 17.11 11.83
N ILE A 29 4.20 17.58 10.86
CA ILE A 29 4.65 18.96 10.71
C ILE A 29 3.50 19.77 10.09
N PHE A 30 3.16 20.88 10.71
CA PHE A 30 2.19 21.86 10.21
C PHE A 30 2.99 23.09 9.74
N TYR A 31 2.87 23.49 8.48
CA TYR A 31 3.42 24.76 8.00
C TYR A 31 2.30 25.78 7.88
N PRO A 32 2.35 26.89 8.64
CA PRO A 32 1.58 28.08 8.32
C PRO A 32 2.49 29.14 7.71
N ASP A 33 2.04 29.66 6.58
CA ASP A 33 2.68 30.70 5.80
C ASP A 33 2.63 32.03 6.59
N GLY A 34 3.80 32.53 6.97
CA GLY A 34 3.94 33.72 7.81
C GLY A 34 5.38 34.22 7.74
N VAL A 35 5.71 34.86 6.62
CA VAL A 35 7.05 35.39 6.33
C VAL A 35 7.46 36.41 7.39
N THR A 36 8.48 36.07 8.17
CA THR A 36 9.43 37.04 8.72
C THR A 36 10.85 36.56 8.43
N ARG A 37 11.55 37.27 7.54
CA ARG A 37 12.98 37.05 7.29
C ARG A 37 13.75 37.39 8.56
N ARG A 38 14.34 36.38 9.19
CA ARG A 38 15.49 36.53 10.07
C ARG A 38 16.69 35.88 9.41
N ILE A 39 17.76 36.65 9.26
CA ILE A 39 19.06 36.20 8.77
C ILE A 39 19.55 35.12 9.73
N ILE A 40 19.48 33.85 9.32
CA ILE A 40 20.05 32.74 10.07
C ILE A 40 21.33 32.29 9.37
N SER A 41 22.40 32.40 10.15
CA SER A 41 23.77 31.97 9.91
C SER A 41 23.92 30.72 9.02
N HIS A 42 24.96 30.74 8.19
CA HIS A 42 25.42 29.78 7.18
C HIS A 42 25.71 28.33 7.66
N ARG A 43 25.08 27.82 8.73
CA ARG A 43 25.37 26.51 9.34
C ARG A 43 24.15 25.58 9.49
N ARG A 44 23.22 25.58 8.53
CA ARG A 44 22.20 24.52 8.35
C ARG A 44 22.10 24.04 6.90
N ARG A 45 23.25 23.81 6.27
CA ARG A 45 23.35 23.01 5.02
C ARG A 45 24.09 21.69 5.27
N SER A 46 23.97 21.13 6.48
CA SER A 46 24.58 19.85 6.81
C SER A 46 23.55 18.73 6.67
N ALA A 47 23.78 17.88 5.67
CA ALA A 47 23.27 16.52 5.48
C ALA A 47 21.76 16.34 5.20
N MET A 48 21.27 16.87 4.07
CA MET A 48 20.20 16.16 3.35
C MET A 48 20.87 14.92 2.71
N LYS A 49 20.77 13.75 3.35
CA LYS A 49 21.26 12.48 2.76
C LYS A 49 20.67 12.36 1.35
N ARG A 50 21.52 12.16 0.34
CA ARG A 50 21.04 11.84 -1.02
C ARG A 50 20.26 10.53 -0.94
N THR A 51 18.96 10.60 -1.21
CA THR A 51 18.06 9.44 -1.28
C THR A 51 18.49 8.54 -2.44
N THR A 52 18.72 7.25 -2.18
CA THR A 52 19.02 6.24 -3.21
C THR A 52 17.86 6.11 -4.19
N GLU A 53 18.10 5.62 -5.42
CA GLU A 53 17.02 5.42 -6.39
C GLU A 53 15.92 4.50 -5.87
N LYS A 54 16.29 3.38 -5.25
CA LYS A 54 15.38 2.47 -4.52
C LYS A 54 14.47 3.24 -3.57
N GLU A 55 15.05 4.00 -2.65
CA GLU A 55 14.27 4.78 -1.67
C GLU A 55 13.34 5.81 -2.33
N LYS A 56 13.69 6.39 -3.49
CA LYS A 56 12.75 7.27 -4.22
C LYS A 56 11.54 6.48 -4.72
N ILE A 57 11.74 5.28 -5.26
CA ILE A 57 10.66 4.39 -5.72
C ILE A 57 9.77 4.01 -4.52
N LEU A 58 10.36 3.66 -3.38
CA LEU A 58 9.61 3.30 -2.17
C LEU A 58 8.75 4.46 -1.64
N LEU A 59 9.30 5.68 -1.61
CA LEU A 59 8.56 6.87 -1.20
C LEU A 59 7.45 7.22 -2.20
N GLU A 60 7.69 7.05 -3.50
CA GLU A 60 6.66 7.29 -4.51
C GLU A 60 5.55 6.23 -4.45
N ALA A 61 5.88 4.95 -4.23
CA ALA A 61 4.92 3.88 -4.02
C ALA A 61 3.98 4.19 -2.85
N GLU A 62 4.55 4.58 -1.70
CA GLU A 62 3.78 4.97 -0.52
C GLU A 62 2.85 6.16 -0.81
N ARG A 63 3.43 7.24 -1.35
CA ARG A 63 2.71 8.49 -1.59
C ARG A 63 1.61 8.35 -2.62
N ARG A 64 1.88 7.63 -3.72
CA ARG A 64 0.92 7.47 -4.82
C ARG A 64 -0.24 6.61 -4.38
N ALA A 65 0.03 5.46 -3.75
CA ALA A 65 -1.01 4.57 -3.26
C ALA A 65 -1.89 5.22 -2.19
N TYR A 66 -1.28 6.00 -1.27
CA TYR A 66 -2.03 6.80 -0.30
C TYR A 66 -3.04 7.72 -1.01
N ARG A 67 -2.58 8.50 -2.00
CA ARG A 67 -3.44 9.43 -2.75
C ARG A 67 -4.51 8.69 -3.55
N TYR A 68 -4.17 7.60 -4.20
CA TYR A 68 -5.13 6.80 -4.96
C TYR A 68 -6.25 6.26 -4.07
N GLU A 69 -5.96 5.84 -2.83
CA GLU A 69 -7.03 5.45 -1.90
C GLU A 69 -7.96 6.62 -1.57
N GLN A 70 -7.42 7.83 -1.36
CA GLN A 70 -8.23 9.01 -1.10
C GLN A 70 -9.14 9.38 -2.28
N GLU A 71 -8.62 9.27 -3.51
CA GLU A 71 -9.29 9.72 -4.73
C GLU A 71 -10.20 8.65 -5.33
N TYR A 72 -9.70 7.43 -5.46
CA TYR A 72 -10.34 6.32 -6.17
C TYR A 72 -10.93 5.27 -5.23
N ARG A 73 -10.64 5.35 -3.93
CA ARG A 73 -11.08 4.40 -2.88
C ARG A 73 -10.43 3.03 -3.06
N ASP A 74 -11.21 1.95 -3.00
CA ASP A 74 -10.79 0.56 -3.16
C ASP A 74 -9.31 0.24 -2.86
N CYS A 75 -9.05 -0.19 -1.62
CA CYS A 75 -7.69 -0.43 -1.14
C CYS A 75 -6.90 -1.46 -1.97
N ALA A 76 -7.58 -2.48 -2.52
CA ALA A 76 -6.91 -3.54 -3.29
C ALA A 76 -6.54 -3.05 -4.68
N GLN A 77 -7.48 -2.38 -5.36
CA GLN A 77 -7.20 -1.78 -6.67
C GLN A 77 -6.11 -0.73 -6.60
N CYS A 78 -6.14 0.18 -5.61
CA CYS A 78 -5.15 1.25 -5.52
C CYS A 78 -3.74 0.73 -5.21
N THR A 79 -3.63 -0.31 -4.38
CA THR A 79 -2.34 -0.99 -4.12
C THR A 79 -1.82 -1.62 -5.40
N LEU A 80 -2.65 -2.42 -6.08
CA LEU A 80 -2.27 -3.09 -7.31
C LEU A 80 -1.86 -2.09 -8.39
N LEU A 81 -2.75 -1.13 -8.71
CA LEU A 81 -2.52 -0.09 -9.71
C LEU A 81 -1.19 0.63 -9.49
N THR A 82 -0.88 1.01 -8.24
CA THR A 82 0.36 1.73 -7.96
C THR A 82 1.59 0.89 -8.28
N ILE A 83 1.58 -0.41 -7.94
CA ILE A 83 2.70 -1.30 -8.29
C ILE A 83 2.77 -1.53 -9.80
N GLN A 84 1.62 -1.70 -10.48
CA GLN A 84 1.58 -1.87 -11.94
C GLN A 84 2.23 -0.68 -12.65
N GLU A 85 1.89 0.55 -12.25
CA GLU A 85 2.44 1.77 -12.84
C GLU A 85 3.92 1.98 -12.54
N LEU A 86 4.38 1.64 -11.32
CA LEU A 86 5.76 1.90 -10.91
C LEU A 86 6.75 0.86 -11.45
N LEU A 87 6.32 -0.40 -11.56
CA LEU A 87 7.19 -1.52 -11.88
C LEU A 87 6.84 -2.19 -13.22
N GLY A 88 5.92 -1.61 -13.99
CA GLY A 88 5.55 -2.10 -15.33
C GLY A 88 4.82 -3.44 -15.33
N LEU A 89 3.94 -3.69 -14.36
CA LEU A 89 3.17 -4.94 -14.24
C LEU A 89 1.76 -4.82 -14.84
N GLU A 90 1.69 -4.35 -16.08
CA GLU A 90 0.43 -4.02 -16.73
C GLU A 90 -0.50 -5.24 -16.87
N SER A 91 -1.69 -5.16 -16.25
CA SER A 91 -2.79 -6.10 -16.47
C SER A 91 -4.11 -5.41 -16.08
N GLU A 92 -4.88 -5.00 -17.09
CA GLU A 92 -6.17 -4.35 -16.88
C GLU A 92 -7.20 -5.34 -16.30
N GLU A 93 -7.15 -6.60 -16.72
CA GLU A 93 -8.04 -7.65 -16.22
C GLU A 93 -7.81 -7.92 -14.73
N ALA A 94 -6.54 -7.98 -14.29
CA ALA A 94 -6.22 -8.14 -12.88
C ALA A 94 -6.70 -6.93 -12.06
N LEU A 95 -6.51 -5.71 -12.59
CA LEU A 95 -6.99 -4.49 -11.94
C LEU A 95 -8.51 -4.44 -11.82
N LYS A 96 -9.25 -4.85 -12.85
CA LYS A 96 -10.72 -4.98 -12.82
C LYS A 96 -11.16 -6.06 -11.83
N ALA A 97 -10.49 -7.21 -11.81
CA ALA A 97 -10.79 -8.27 -10.85
C ALA A 97 -10.57 -7.81 -9.40
N ALA A 98 -9.60 -6.92 -9.17
CA ALA A 98 -9.25 -6.45 -7.83
C ALA A 98 -10.39 -5.69 -7.11
N THR A 99 -11.37 -5.12 -7.84
CA THR A 99 -12.53 -4.43 -7.24
C THR A 99 -13.28 -5.29 -6.24
N GLY A 100 -13.34 -6.61 -6.47
CA GLY A 100 -14.02 -7.55 -5.60
C GLY A 100 -13.42 -7.62 -4.18
N PHE A 101 -12.19 -7.16 -3.99
CA PHE A 101 -11.48 -7.25 -2.72
C PHE A 101 -11.67 -6.03 -1.80
N ALA A 102 -12.44 -5.03 -2.22
CA ALA A 102 -12.76 -3.84 -1.43
C ALA A 102 -13.40 -4.17 -0.07
N GLY A 103 -13.04 -3.39 0.96
CA GLY A 103 -13.57 -3.59 2.32
C GLY A 103 -13.21 -4.95 2.92
N GLY A 104 -12.21 -5.60 2.33
CA GLY A 104 -11.64 -6.88 2.73
C GLY A 104 -12.36 -8.09 2.15
N ILE A 105 -12.45 -8.17 0.83
CA ILE A 105 -13.26 -9.15 0.08
C ILE A 105 -14.75 -8.88 0.24
N GLY A 106 -15.31 -8.11 -0.69
CA GLY A 106 -16.74 -7.85 -0.78
C GLY A 106 -17.35 -7.25 0.49
N ARG A 107 -16.64 -6.34 1.18
CA ARG A 107 -17.12 -5.67 2.41
C ARG A 107 -17.35 -6.60 3.61
N SER A 108 -16.83 -7.82 3.59
CA SER A 108 -16.99 -8.80 4.68
C SER A 108 -16.09 -8.54 5.89
N SER A 109 -15.21 -7.54 5.85
CA SER A 109 -14.18 -7.28 6.88
C SER A 109 -13.17 -8.43 7.05
N SER A 110 -13.01 -9.28 6.03
CA SER A 110 -12.01 -10.34 5.97
C SER A 110 -10.62 -9.76 5.63
N VAL A 111 -9.78 -10.50 4.91
CA VAL A 111 -8.41 -10.12 4.54
C VAL A 111 -8.33 -8.71 3.96
N CYS A 112 -7.40 -7.88 4.46
CA CYS A 112 -7.24 -6.48 4.09
C CYS A 112 -7.00 -6.29 2.60
N GLY A 113 -7.70 -5.33 1.98
CA GLY A 113 -7.55 -5.03 0.56
C GLY A 113 -6.12 -4.62 0.17
N ALA A 114 -5.43 -3.84 1.00
CA ALA A 114 -4.03 -3.48 0.73
C ALA A 114 -3.10 -4.71 0.72
N PHE A 115 -3.31 -5.65 1.64
CA PHE A 115 -2.57 -6.91 1.65
C PHE A 115 -2.89 -7.75 0.41
N THR A 116 -4.19 -7.93 0.10
CA THR A 116 -4.63 -8.69 -1.09
C THR A 116 -4.10 -8.09 -2.39
N GLY A 117 -4.16 -6.77 -2.57
CA GLY A 117 -3.61 -6.09 -3.75
C GLY A 117 -2.10 -6.27 -3.87
N GLY A 118 -1.38 -6.27 -2.75
CA GLY A 118 0.04 -6.59 -2.71
C GLY A 118 0.35 -8.04 -3.11
N VAL A 119 -0.42 -8.99 -2.59
CA VAL A 119 -0.33 -10.42 -2.98
C VAL A 119 -0.62 -10.60 -4.48
N MET A 120 -1.62 -9.89 -5.02
CA MET A 120 -1.89 -9.89 -6.46
C MET A 120 -0.70 -9.37 -7.27
N ALA A 121 -0.07 -8.27 -6.86
CA ALA A 121 1.08 -7.72 -7.55
C ALA A 121 2.30 -8.67 -7.52
N LEU A 122 2.57 -9.29 -6.38
CA LEU A 122 3.58 -10.35 -6.27
C LEU A 122 3.26 -11.54 -7.18
N GLY A 123 1.98 -11.94 -7.25
CA GLY A 123 1.51 -12.99 -8.15
C GLY A 123 1.64 -12.64 -9.63
N LEU A 124 1.39 -11.39 -10.03
CA LEU A 124 1.61 -10.91 -11.40
C LEU A 124 3.08 -11.00 -11.80
N LYS A 125 4.00 -10.67 -10.89
CA LYS A 125 5.44 -10.70 -11.18
C LYS A 125 6.03 -12.12 -11.13
N TYR A 126 5.68 -12.90 -10.12
CA TYR A 126 6.39 -14.13 -9.76
C TYR A 126 5.53 -15.39 -9.79
N GLY A 127 4.23 -15.28 -10.05
CA GLY A 127 3.30 -16.40 -10.08
C GLY A 127 3.45 -17.28 -11.33
N ARG A 128 2.62 -18.33 -11.38
CA ARG A 128 2.62 -19.28 -12.51
C ARG A 128 1.81 -18.75 -13.67
N ASP A 129 2.29 -19.04 -14.87
CA ASP A 129 1.56 -18.83 -16.11
C ASP A 129 0.87 -20.13 -16.58
N LEU A 130 0.04 -20.00 -17.63
CA LEU A 130 -0.71 -21.11 -18.19
C LEU A 130 0.20 -22.22 -18.76
N PRO A 131 1.29 -21.92 -19.50
CA PRO A 131 2.28 -22.91 -19.92
C PRO A 131 2.85 -23.72 -18.76
N THR A 132 3.24 -23.07 -17.65
CA THR A 132 3.75 -23.76 -16.46
C THR A 132 2.70 -24.71 -15.89
N MET A 133 1.45 -24.23 -15.74
CA MET A 133 0.35 -25.04 -15.20
C MET A 133 -0.03 -26.23 -16.09
N LYS A 134 0.10 -26.08 -17.41
CA LYS A 134 -0.28 -27.08 -18.41
C LYS A 134 0.91 -27.81 -19.02
N HIS A 135 2.08 -27.74 -18.37
CA HIS A 135 3.27 -28.42 -18.87
C HIS A 135 3.01 -29.93 -19.04
N PRO A 136 3.34 -30.52 -20.20
CA PRO A 136 2.95 -31.91 -20.53
C PRO A 136 3.69 -32.95 -19.67
N ASP A 137 4.93 -32.64 -19.29
CA ASP A 137 5.72 -33.45 -18.36
C ASP A 137 5.31 -33.10 -16.92
N ALA A 138 4.80 -34.10 -16.21
CA ALA A 138 4.29 -33.96 -14.85
C ALA A 138 5.39 -33.67 -13.82
N GLU A 139 6.60 -34.21 -14.01
CA GLU A 139 7.73 -33.98 -13.09
C GLU A 139 8.22 -32.55 -13.23
N LYS A 140 8.41 -32.07 -14.48
CA LYS A 140 8.78 -30.67 -14.74
C LYS A 140 7.70 -29.71 -14.25
N ARG A 141 6.42 -30.02 -14.47
CA ARG A 141 5.30 -29.22 -13.96
C ARG A 141 5.35 -29.07 -12.44
N LEU A 142 5.63 -30.17 -11.72
CA LEU A 142 5.72 -30.17 -10.27
C LEU A 142 6.94 -29.39 -9.77
N ALA A 143 8.09 -29.55 -10.44
CA ALA A 143 9.31 -28.81 -10.09
C ALA A 143 9.13 -27.30 -10.26
N LEU A 144 8.61 -26.85 -11.41
CA LEU A 144 8.30 -25.43 -11.66
C LEU A 144 7.28 -24.88 -10.66
N PHE A 145 6.24 -25.67 -10.33
CA PHE A 145 5.26 -25.26 -9.32
C PHE A 145 5.91 -25.00 -7.97
N ARG A 146 6.75 -25.93 -7.48
CA ARG A 146 7.41 -25.79 -6.18
C ARG A 146 8.35 -24.60 -6.14
N GLU A 147 9.18 -24.43 -7.16
CA GLU A 147 10.12 -23.30 -7.24
C GLU A 147 9.37 -21.95 -7.19
N ILE A 148 8.30 -21.83 -7.99
CA ILE A 148 7.49 -20.61 -8.04
C ILE A 148 6.74 -20.38 -6.73
N GLU A 149 6.13 -21.42 -6.16
CA GLU A 149 5.36 -21.35 -4.92
C GLU A 149 6.27 -21.00 -3.73
N GLU A 150 7.41 -21.66 -3.57
CA GLU A 150 8.36 -21.38 -2.49
C GLU A 150 8.88 -19.94 -2.52
N ARG A 151 9.16 -19.40 -3.72
CA ARG A 151 9.53 -17.98 -3.89
C ARG A 151 8.38 -17.07 -3.49
N LEU A 152 7.18 -17.32 -4.01
CA LEU A 152 6.02 -16.46 -3.78
C LEU A 152 5.58 -16.48 -2.30
N ASP A 153 5.54 -17.66 -1.69
CA ASP A 153 5.20 -17.86 -0.27
C ASP A 153 6.18 -17.13 0.65
N ARG A 154 7.48 -17.16 0.34
CA ARG A 154 8.48 -16.41 1.09
C ARG A 154 8.19 -14.91 1.03
N LEU A 155 7.89 -14.35 -0.14
CA LEU A 155 7.59 -12.93 -0.30
C LEU A 155 6.28 -12.54 0.40
N ILE A 156 5.22 -13.34 0.25
CA ILE A 156 3.93 -13.12 0.90
C ILE A 156 4.08 -13.22 2.42
N ARG A 157 4.89 -14.15 2.93
CA ARG A 157 5.17 -14.27 4.36
C ARG A 157 5.84 -13.01 4.89
N ARG A 158 6.87 -12.50 4.21
CA ARG A 158 7.54 -11.24 4.61
C ARG A 158 6.59 -10.05 4.58
N LEU A 159 5.69 -9.99 3.60
CA LEU A 159 4.65 -8.97 3.56
C LEU A 159 3.69 -9.10 4.74
N SER A 160 3.24 -10.33 5.04
CA SER A 160 2.37 -10.63 6.17
C SER A 160 3.02 -10.22 7.50
N ASP A 161 4.31 -10.52 7.68
CA ASP A 161 5.05 -10.14 8.88
C ASP A 161 5.06 -8.61 9.06
N LYS A 162 5.31 -7.83 8.00
CA LYS A 162 5.24 -6.35 8.05
C LYS A 162 3.84 -5.83 8.44
N PHE A 163 2.76 -6.46 7.93
CA PHE A 163 1.39 -6.13 8.33
C PHE A 163 1.09 -6.48 9.78
N VAL A 164 1.53 -7.66 10.25
CA VAL A 164 1.34 -8.11 11.63
C VAL A 164 2.14 -7.25 12.61
N GLU A 165 3.39 -6.92 12.30
CA GLU A 165 4.21 -6.03 13.12
C GLU A 165 3.59 -4.63 13.23
N THR A 166 3.12 -4.07 12.11
CA THR A 166 2.59 -2.71 12.08
C THR A 166 1.17 -2.62 12.61
N TYR A 167 0.29 -3.55 12.23
CA TYR A 167 -1.15 -3.49 12.49
C TYR A 167 -1.68 -4.61 13.39
N GLY A 168 -0.89 -5.62 13.70
CA GLY A 168 -1.28 -6.77 14.51
C GLY A 168 -2.00 -7.88 13.73
N SER A 169 -2.35 -7.66 12.46
CA SER A 169 -3.14 -8.61 11.66
C SER A 169 -3.10 -8.24 10.18
N THR A 170 -3.41 -9.21 9.30
CA THR A 170 -3.73 -8.99 7.88
C THR A 170 -5.24 -8.86 7.63
N ILE A 171 -6.08 -8.97 8.67
CA ILE A 171 -7.54 -8.90 8.59
C ILE A 171 -8.03 -7.46 8.71
N CYS A 172 -8.89 -7.04 7.79
CA CYS A 172 -9.43 -5.67 7.70
C CYS A 172 -10.14 -5.26 8.99
N LYS A 173 -10.94 -6.16 9.60
CA LYS A 173 -11.62 -5.91 10.88
C LYS A 173 -10.65 -5.54 12.00
N ASP A 174 -9.54 -6.26 12.10
CA ASP A 174 -8.55 -6.08 13.17
C ASP A 174 -7.77 -4.78 12.97
N ILE A 175 -7.36 -4.51 11.73
CA ILE A 175 -6.69 -3.26 11.34
C ILE A 175 -7.61 -2.07 11.60
N GLU A 176 -8.89 -2.14 11.22
CA GLU A 176 -9.88 -1.11 11.55
C GLU A 176 -10.01 -0.93 13.06
N THR A 177 -10.10 -2.02 13.82
CA THR A 177 -10.20 -1.94 15.28
C THR A 177 -8.98 -1.25 15.88
N LYS A 178 -7.77 -1.53 15.40
CA LYS A 178 -6.55 -0.85 15.84
C LYS A 178 -6.55 0.65 15.49
N LEU A 179 -6.98 1.02 14.29
CA LEU A 179 -6.91 2.41 13.79
C LEU A 179 -8.08 3.30 14.24
N PHE A 180 -9.25 2.73 14.46
CA PHE A 180 -10.49 3.45 14.78
C PHE A 180 -10.99 3.18 16.20
N GLY A 181 -10.45 2.18 16.90
CA GLY A 181 -10.98 1.68 18.18
C GLY A 181 -12.18 0.74 18.02
N ARG A 182 -12.67 0.53 16.80
CA ARG A 182 -13.75 -0.40 16.44
C ARG A 182 -13.67 -0.76 14.95
N SER A 183 -14.38 -1.80 14.54
CA SER A 183 -14.67 -2.06 13.12
C SER A 183 -16.11 -1.64 12.77
N PHE A 184 -16.42 -1.69 11.48
CA PHE A 184 -17.67 -1.22 10.89
C PHE A 184 -18.28 -2.31 10.01
N ASP A 185 -19.59 -2.51 10.10
CA ASP A 185 -20.37 -3.23 9.10
C ASP A 185 -20.44 -2.40 7.81
N LYS A 186 -19.67 -2.83 6.82
CA LYS A 186 -19.56 -2.14 5.53
C LYS A 186 -20.76 -2.41 4.62
N TRP A 187 -21.66 -3.33 4.97
CA TRP A 187 -22.95 -3.49 4.28
C TRP A 187 -23.97 -2.44 4.72
N ASN A 188 -23.85 -1.93 5.95
CA ASN A 188 -24.67 -0.83 6.44
C ASN A 188 -24.17 0.53 5.86
N PRO A 189 -25.01 1.27 5.11
CA PRO A 189 -24.63 2.57 4.56
C PRO A 189 -24.28 3.64 5.60
N GLU A 190 -24.93 3.64 6.76
CA GLU A 190 -24.67 4.64 7.81
C GLU A 190 -23.33 4.36 8.52
N GLU A 191 -22.99 3.09 8.72
CA GLU A 191 -21.67 2.71 9.24
C GLU A 191 -20.55 3.06 8.25
N ARG A 192 -20.78 2.96 6.94
CA ARG A 192 -19.83 3.45 5.93
C ARG A 192 -19.65 4.96 6.00
N LYS A 193 -20.74 5.74 6.11
CA LYS A 193 -20.64 7.20 6.27
C LYS A 193 -19.89 7.58 7.54
N GLU A 194 -20.12 6.85 8.63
CA GLU A 194 -19.42 7.08 9.89
C GLU A 194 -17.94 6.73 9.77
N LYS A 195 -17.60 5.62 9.12
CA LYS A 195 -16.20 5.26 8.81
C LYS A 195 -15.53 6.37 8.02
N ASP A 196 -16.17 6.86 6.95
CA ASP A 196 -15.67 7.95 6.12
C ASP A 196 -15.44 9.22 6.98
N ARG A 197 -16.43 9.61 7.80
CA ARG A 197 -16.34 10.75 8.73
C ARG A 197 -15.19 10.64 9.73
N LEU A 198 -14.83 9.41 10.12
CA LEU A 198 -13.73 9.13 11.04
C LEU A 198 -12.37 9.00 10.35
N GLY A 199 -12.25 9.41 9.07
CA GLY A 199 -11.01 9.40 8.31
C GLY A 199 -10.78 8.11 7.52
N GLY A 200 -11.86 7.36 7.24
CA GLY A 200 -11.86 6.15 6.42
C GLY A 200 -11.00 6.28 5.17
N HIS A 201 -11.30 7.30 4.38
CA HIS A 201 -10.61 7.62 3.12
C HIS A 201 -9.75 8.90 3.21
N ASP A 202 -9.49 9.41 4.43
CA ASP A 202 -8.68 10.62 4.61
C ASP A 202 -7.24 10.27 5.02
N ASP A 203 -7.09 9.43 6.05
CA ASP A 203 -5.77 9.09 6.58
C ASP A 203 -5.60 7.66 7.11
N LYS A 204 -6.68 6.95 7.40
CA LYS A 204 -6.59 5.58 7.95
C LYS A 204 -6.43 4.52 6.87
N CYS A 205 -7.42 4.26 6.02
CA CYS A 205 -7.21 3.31 4.92
C CYS A 205 -6.10 3.78 3.94
N PRO A 206 -5.96 5.08 3.63
CA PRO A 206 -4.84 5.58 2.83
C PRO A 206 -3.45 5.22 3.39
N SER A 207 -3.24 5.35 4.72
CA SER A 207 -1.95 4.99 5.31
C SER A 207 -1.67 3.49 5.24
N VAL A 208 -2.69 2.64 5.40
CA VAL A 208 -2.57 1.19 5.23
C VAL A 208 -2.18 0.83 3.79
N VAL A 209 -2.82 1.47 2.80
CA VAL A 209 -2.55 1.27 1.38
C VAL A 209 -1.15 1.77 1.00
N GLY A 210 -0.77 2.96 1.46
CA GLY A 210 0.58 3.51 1.26
C GLY A 210 1.68 2.59 1.81
N ASN A 211 1.58 2.21 3.08
CA ASN A 211 2.54 1.31 3.73
C ASN A 211 2.60 -0.06 3.04
N GLY A 212 1.43 -0.67 2.78
CA GLY A 212 1.35 -1.96 2.10
C GLY A 212 2.02 -1.94 0.73
N THR A 213 1.76 -0.90 -0.06
CA THR A 213 2.35 -0.72 -1.39
C THR A 213 3.86 -0.52 -1.31
N ARG A 214 4.34 0.32 -0.37
CA ARG A 214 5.77 0.51 -0.13
C ARG A 214 6.48 -0.82 0.12
N TRP A 215 5.92 -1.64 1.00
CA TRP A 215 6.52 -2.94 1.35
C TRP A 215 6.51 -3.91 0.17
N VAL A 216 5.47 -3.92 -0.65
CA VAL A 216 5.44 -4.74 -1.87
C VAL A 216 6.54 -4.31 -2.83
N ALA A 217 6.69 -3.00 -3.07
CA ALA A 217 7.76 -2.47 -3.91
C ALA A 217 9.15 -2.81 -3.35
N GLU A 218 9.35 -2.69 -2.04
CA GLU A 218 10.59 -3.09 -1.35
C GLU A 218 10.93 -4.56 -1.60
N LEU A 219 9.96 -5.45 -1.43
CA LEU A 219 10.13 -6.89 -1.64
C LEU A 219 10.48 -7.23 -3.09
N ILE A 220 9.81 -6.61 -4.07
CA ILE A 220 10.10 -6.83 -5.50
C ILE A 220 11.52 -6.35 -5.83
N LEU A 221 11.89 -5.14 -5.42
CA LEU A 221 13.22 -4.58 -5.71
C LEU A 221 14.35 -5.38 -5.06
N GLU A 222 14.15 -5.89 -3.85
CA GLU A 222 15.13 -6.79 -3.20
C GLU A 222 15.29 -8.13 -3.92
N GLU A 223 14.18 -8.70 -4.41
CA GLU A 223 14.23 -9.96 -5.14
C GLU A 223 14.89 -9.75 -6.52
N GLU A 224 14.62 -8.65 -7.21
CA GLU A 224 15.29 -8.28 -8.46
C GLU A 224 16.81 -8.06 -8.27
N GLU A 225 17.22 -7.38 -7.19
CA GLU A 225 18.63 -7.23 -6.83
C GLU A 225 19.32 -8.58 -6.56
N LYS A 226 18.59 -9.54 -6.00
CA LYS A 226 19.10 -10.90 -5.76
C LYS A 226 19.25 -11.67 -7.08
N GLU A 227 18.23 -11.65 -7.93
CA GLU A 227 18.26 -12.27 -9.26
C GLU A 227 19.39 -11.69 -10.13
N GLU A 228 19.66 -10.39 -10.05
CA GLU A 228 20.77 -9.75 -10.73
C GLU A 228 22.15 -10.22 -10.23
N LYS A 229 22.31 -10.35 -8.91
CA LYS A 229 23.56 -10.87 -8.33
C LYS A 229 23.82 -12.31 -8.71
N GLU A 230 22.79 -13.16 -8.71
CA GLU A 230 22.89 -14.56 -9.13
C GLU A 230 23.28 -14.66 -10.61
N ARG A 231 22.65 -13.86 -11.47
CA ARG A 231 23.00 -13.78 -12.90
C ARG A 231 24.44 -13.29 -13.15
N ASN A 232 24.88 -12.26 -12.42
CA ASN A 232 26.24 -11.69 -12.57
C ASN A 232 27.33 -12.58 -11.94
N GLY A 233 26.99 -13.33 -10.88
CA GLY A 233 27.87 -14.30 -10.23
C GLY A 233 28.11 -15.55 -11.08
N LEU A 234 27.10 -16.00 -11.84
CA LEU A 234 27.24 -17.08 -12.82
C LEU A 234 28.11 -16.69 -14.03
N GLY A 235 28.29 -15.39 -14.30
CA GLY A 235 29.11 -14.87 -15.40
C GLY A 235 30.63 -14.89 -15.16
N HIS A 236 31.10 -15.05 -13.92
CA HIS A 236 32.55 -15.05 -13.58
C HIS A 236 33.15 -16.47 -13.44
N GLY A 237 32.38 -17.52 -13.78
CA GLY A 237 32.80 -18.92 -13.64
C GLY A 237 32.99 -19.70 -14.94
N ALA A 238 32.88 -19.06 -16.11
CA ALA A 238 32.90 -19.74 -17.42
C ALA A 238 34.03 -19.29 -18.37
N GLU A 239 35.12 -18.72 -17.86
CA GLU A 239 36.34 -18.45 -18.64
C GLU A 239 37.59 -18.99 -17.93
N THR A 240 37.70 -20.30 -17.77
CA THR A 240 39.02 -20.96 -17.71
C THR A 240 38.91 -22.40 -18.19
N GLY A 241 39.57 -22.69 -19.32
CA GLY A 241 40.06 -24.04 -19.58
C GLY A 241 39.49 -24.80 -20.78
N TRP A 242 39.61 -24.23 -21.98
CA TRP A 242 39.88 -25.04 -23.18
C TRP A 242 41.01 -24.37 -23.96
N LEU A 243 42.24 -24.59 -23.49
CA LEU A 243 43.42 -24.48 -24.33
C LEU A 243 43.66 -25.85 -24.96
N GLU A 244 43.78 -25.79 -26.27
CA GLU A 244 44.46 -26.69 -27.21
C GLU A 244 45.36 -27.78 -26.57
N GLU A 245 45.08 -29.04 -26.90
CA GLU A 245 46.03 -30.02 -27.48
C GLU A 245 45.29 -31.29 -27.96
#